data_AF-D7DX21-F1
#
_entry.id   AF-D7DX21-F1
#
_cell.length_a   1.000
_cell.length_b   1.000
_cell.length_c   1.000
_cell.angle_alpha   90.00
_cell.angle_beta   90.00
_cell.angle_gamma   90.00
#
_symmetry.space_group_name_H-M   'P 1'
#
loop_
_entity.id
_entity.type
_entity.pdbx_description
1 polymer ?
#
loop_
_entity_poly.entity_id
_entity_poly.type
_entity_poly.pdbx_seq_one_letter_code
_entity_poly.pdbx_strand_id
1 'polypeptide(L)'
;MRYSLVSRVRGIFLGAFLGESLATHNRCDLGAMTILGVQSLIEYGRLDVDDWLKRYQQAAVDLNITHIAWGKIILATLPVVIFFHEDTIKLKKNLLQVLQIWDTNPVMTDAALVIGYVIAQSLTEKLDPITLIPQTISFLGKTTTSIPQTLLKVNSLLAQDAGLEQVRGELTKQEELSSNIALAIYCFLSTLEDFRLTVLRVNNHTRKQEYWCLGSQSRSAITGALSGAYNTAVGIPVNWQVLFPATNSAPWGLKNFSQMLELANTLVEVWSGVYTVTPNTQELTKPGYGMNGNLLSIYAAPSVIRPR
;
A
#
# COMPACT_ATOMS: atom_id res chain seq x y z
N MET A 1 -16.73 -12.83 3.41
CA MET A 1 -15.40 -12.93 2.82
C MET A 1 -15.45 -13.61 1.48
N ARG A 2 -15.40 -12.81 0.40
CA ARG A 2 -15.30 -13.29 -0.99
C ARG A 2 -13.93 -13.93 -1.24
N TYR A 3 -12.90 -13.47 -0.52
CA TYR A 3 -11.52 -13.96 -0.59
C TYR A 3 -10.83 -13.90 0.78
N SER A 4 -9.74 -14.65 0.96
CA SER A 4 -8.94 -14.60 2.19
C SER A 4 -8.12 -13.31 2.30
N LEU A 5 -7.88 -12.84 3.54
CA LEU A 5 -7.02 -11.68 3.80
C LEU A 5 -5.62 -11.85 3.20
N VAL A 6 -5.03 -13.04 3.32
CA VAL A 6 -3.74 -13.38 2.70
C VAL A 6 -3.76 -13.14 1.19
N SER A 7 -4.83 -13.55 0.49
CA SER A 7 -4.94 -13.32 -0.95
C SER A 7 -5.03 -11.83 -1.30
N ARG A 8 -5.71 -11.02 -0.47
CA ARG A 8 -5.78 -9.56 -0.64
C ARG A 8 -4.42 -8.90 -0.41
N VAL A 9 -3.72 -9.30 0.64
CA VAL A 9 -2.39 -8.77 0.98
C VAL A 9 -1.35 -9.13 -0.08
N ARG A 10 -1.37 -10.38 -0.59
CA ARG A 10 -0.58 -10.76 -1.77
C ARG A 10 -0.96 -9.91 -2.99
N GLY A 11 -2.26 -9.68 -3.19
CA GLY A 11 -2.80 -8.84 -4.26
C GLY A 11 -2.27 -7.41 -4.21
N ILE A 12 -2.17 -6.80 -3.02
CA ILE A 12 -1.59 -5.44 -2.84
C ILE A 12 -0.17 -5.38 -3.38
N PHE A 13 0.72 -6.26 -2.90
CA PHE A 13 2.12 -6.20 -3.29
C PHE A 13 2.33 -6.60 -4.75
N LEU A 14 1.68 -7.68 -5.21
CA LEU A 14 1.76 -8.12 -6.59
C LEU A 14 1.18 -7.08 -7.55
N GLY A 15 0.04 -6.48 -7.19
CA GLY A 15 -0.57 -5.41 -7.95
C GLY A 15 0.33 -4.18 -8.07
N ALA A 16 0.96 -3.77 -6.97
CA ALA A 16 1.91 -2.66 -6.97
C ALA A 16 3.11 -2.92 -7.88
N PHE A 17 3.73 -4.10 -7.75
CA PHE A 17 4.87 -4.50 -8.56
C PHE A 17 4.51 -4.59 -10.05
N LEU A 18 3.35 -5.14 -10.40
CA LEU A 18 2.89 -5.24 -11.79
C LEU A 18 2.56 -3.86 -12.38
N GLY A 19 1.91 -2.98 -11.60
CA GLY A 19 1.65 -1.60 -12.01
C GLY A 19 2.94 -0.86 -12.34
N GLU A 20 3.93 -0.94 -11.45
CA GLU A 20 5.28 -0.41 -11.70
C GLU A 20 5.88 -1.02 -12.97
N SER A 21 5.96 -2.35 -13.05
CA SER A 21 6.57 -3.08 -14.19
C SER A 21 5.92 -2.77 -15.54
N LEU A 22 4.64 -2.42 -15.58
CA LEU A 22 3.94 -2.05 -16.81
C LEU A 22 4.18 -0.60 -17.23
N ALA A 23 4.50 0.27 -16.27
CA ALA A 23 4.79 1.67 -16.53
C ALA A 23 6.27 1.92 -16.88
N THR A 24 7.16 0.95 -16.62
CA THR A 24 8.61 1.08 -16.86
C THR A 24 9.18 -0.18 -17.51
N HIS A 25 10.10 0.01 -18.46
CA HIS A 25 10.93 -1.08 -19.01
C HIS A 25 12.26 -1.25 -18.23
N ASN A 26 12.45 -0.48 -17.17
CA ASN A 26 13.66 -0.41 -16.33
C ASN A 26 13.44 -1.11 -14.98
N ARG A 27 14.44 -0.99 -14.09
CA ARG A 27 14.42 -1.57 -12.73
C ARG A 27 13.19 -1.13 -11.94
N CYS A 28 12.51 -2.10 -11.35
CA CYS A 28 11.44 -1.87 -10.38
C CYS A 28 12.04 -1.75 -8.98
N ASP A 29 12.14 -0.54 -8.44
CA ASP A 29 12.76 -0.24 -7.15
C ASP A 29 11.83 0.46 -6.16
N LEU A 30 10.57 0.72 -6.53
CA LEU A 30 9.68 1.53 -5.71
C LEU A 30 9.34 0.90 -4.35
N GLY A 31 9.25 -0.42 -4.27
CA GLY A 31 8.92 -1.14 -3.03
C GLY A 31 10.13 -1.62 -2.22
N ALA A 32 11.36 -1.18 -2.53
CA ALA A 32 12.53 -1.53 -1.71
C ALA A 32 12.34 -1.11 -0.24
N MET A 33 11.76 0.08 -0.01
CA MET A 33 11.46 0.56 1.34
C MET A 33 10.36 -0.26 2.02
N THR A 34 9.36 -0.70 1.26
CA THR A 34 8.26 -1.55 1.74
C THR A 34 8.78 -2.83 2.39
N ILE A 35 9.80 -3.47 1.80
CA ILE A 35 10.38 -4.71 2.34
C ILE A 35 10.95 -4.50 3.74
N LEU A 36 11.69 -3.40 3.96
CA LEU A 36 12.27 -3.09 5.26
C LEU A 36 11.18 -2.87 6.32
N GLY A 37 10.11 -2.18 5.93
CA GLY A 37 8.95 -1.98 6.81
C GLY A 37 8.22 -3.28 7.16
N VAL A 38 8.04 -4.18 6.19
CA VAL A 38 7.46 -5.51 6.44
C VAL A 38 8.33 -6.33 7.39
N GLN A 39 9.64 -6.38 7.15
CA GLN A 39 10.56 -7.16 7.99
C GLN A 39 10.54 -6.70 9.44
N SER A 40 10.56 -5.37 9.68
CA SER A 40 10.51 -4.84 11.03
C SER A 40 9.17 -5.13 11.73
N LEU A 41 8.03 -4.98 11.04
CA LEU A 41 6.73 -5.35 11.62
C LEU A 41 6.63 -6.83 11.96
N ILE A 42 7.22 -7.71 11.14
CA ILE A 42 7.29 -9.14 11.41
C ILE A 42 8.15 -9.40 12.66
N GLU A 43 9.33 -8.79 12.75
CA GLU A 43 10.29 -9.03 13.83
C GLU A 43 9.77 -8.55 15.19
N TYR A 44 9.18 -7.35 15.24
CA TYR A 44 8.74 -6.75 16.48
C TYR A 44 7.26 -7.00 16.79
N GLY A 45 6.48 -7.45 15.80
CA GLY A 45 5.03 -7.58 15.92
C GLY A 45 4.32 -6.25 16.16
N ARG A 46 4.99 -5.10 16.01
CA ARG A 46 4.46 -3.76 16.26
C ARG A 46 5.22 -2.74 15.43
N LEU A 47 4.65 -1.54 15.26
CA LEU A 47 5.38 -0.45 14.62
C LEU A 47 6.50 0.04 15.54
N ASP A 48 7.74 -0.08 15.07
CA ASP A 48 8.94 0.46 15.70
C ASP A 48 9.63 1.40 14.70
N VAL A 49 9.39 2.71 14.86
CA VAL A 49 9.86 3.73 13.93
C VAL A 49 11.38 3.88 13.96
N ASP A 50 12.00 3.67 15.12
CA ASP A 50 13.45 3.77 15.29
C ASP A 50 14.15 2.62 14.57
N ASP A 51 13.60 1.39 14.66
CA ASP A 51 14.11 0.25 13.89
C ASP A 51 13.94 0.45 12.37
N TRP A 52 12.80 0.99 11.91
CA TRP A 52 12.61 1.32 10.49
C TRP A 52 13.66 2.29 10.00
N LEU A 53 13.86 3.41 10.72
CA LEU A 53 14.87 4.41 10.39
C LEU A 53 16.27 3.80 10.34
N LYS A 54 16.63 2.96 11.32
CA LYS A 54 17.91 2.25 11.36
C LYS A 54 18.10 1.35 10.13
N ARG A 55 17.08 0.58 9.73
CA ARG A 55 17.15 -0.27 8.52
C ARG A 55 17.34 0.55 7.25
N TYR A 56 16.64 1.69 7.12
CA TYR A 56 16.82 2.58 5.97
C TYR A 56 18.25 3.13 5.88
N GLN A 57 18.80 3.57 7.01
CA GLN A 57 20.17 4.07 7.09
C GLN A 57 21.20 2.97 6.74
N GLN A 58 20.98 1.74 7.21
CA GLN A 58 21.87 0.61 6.93
C GLN A 58 21.80 0.11 5.49
N ALA A 59 20.63 0.14 4.88
CA ALA A 59 20.43 -0.27 3.50
C ALA A 59 20.93 0.77 2.47
N ALA A 60 21.50 1.89 2.93
CA ALA A 60 21.95 3.01 2.10
C ALA A 60 20.86 3.48 1.12
N VAL A 61 19.59 3.38 1.53
CA VAL A 61 18.46 3.86 0.74
C VAL A 61 18.56 5.38 0.73
N ASP A 62 18.60 5.98 -0.46
CA ASP A 62 18.65 7.43 -0.56
C ASP A 62 17.36 8.04 0.02
N LEU A 63 17.50 8.67 1.18
CA LEU A 63 16.44 9.41 1.85
C LEU A 63 16.30 10.83 1.30
N ASN A 64 17.15 11.28 0.35
CA ASN A 64 16.93 12.55 -0.32
C ASN A 64 15.76 12.41 -1.31
N ILE A 65 14.60 12.87 -0.84
CA ILE A 65 13.32 12.85 -1.54
C ILE A 65 13.41 13.80 -2.73
N THR A 66 13.71 13.27 -3.90
CA THR A 66 13.45 13.99 -5.16
C THR A 66 11.94 14.05 -5.43
N HIS A 67 11.51 14.88 -6.39
CA HIS A 67 10.11 14.97 -6.84
C HIS A 67 9.50 13.62 -7.31
N ILE A 68 10.32 12.56 -7.44
CA ILE A 68 9.96 11.21 -7.89
C ILE A 68 9.76 10.25 -6.69
N ALA A 69 10.19 10.63 -5.47
CA ALA A 69 10.22 9.75 -4.30
C ALA A 69 8.86 9.54 -3.61
N TRP A 70 7.81 10.29 -3.99
CA TRP A 70 6.49 10.16 -3.35
C TRP A 70 5.88 8.75 -3.50
N GLY A 71 6.12 8.07 -4.64
CA GLY A 71 5.66 6.70 -4.84
C GLY A 71 6.33 5.72 -3.89
N LYS A 72 7.64 5.88 -3.67
CA LYS A 72 8.41 5.06 -2.72
C LYS A 72 7.87 5.22 -1.31
N ILE A 73 7.63 6.46 -0.89
CA ILE A 73 7.11 6.77 0.45
C ILE A 73 5.70 6.19 0.65
N ILE A 74 4.78 6.42 -0.29
CA ILE A 74 3.42 5.87 -0.17
C ILE A 74 3.46 4.34 -0.13
N LEU A 75 4.25 3.68 -0.98
CA LEU A 75 4.38 2.22 -0.93
C LEU A 75 5.06 1.73 0.35
N ALA A 76 6.01 2.49 0.92
CA ALA A 76 6.64 2.18 2.19
C ALA A 76 5.66 2.18 3.36
N THR A 77 4.52 2.88 3.24
CA THR A 77 3.45 2.85 4.25
C THR A 77 2.54 1.62 4.18
N LEU A 78 2.52 0.88 3.06
CA LEU A 78 1.64 -0.30 2.89
C LEU A 78 1.73 -1.33 4.03
N PRO A 79 2.90 -1.65 4.61
CA PRO A 79 2.99 -2.58 5.71
C PRO A 79 2.21 -2.10 6.94
N VAL A 80 2.26 -0.80 7.25
CA VAL A 80 1.46 -0.18 8.33
C VAL A 80 -0.04 -0.29 8.00
N VAL A 81 -0.42 -0.01 6.75
CA VAL A 81 -1.81 -0.15 6.31
C VAL A 81 -2.31 -1.56 6.53
N ILE A 82 -1.57 -2.55 6.06
CA ILE A 82 -1.91 -3.97 6.19
C ILE A 82 -1.99 -4.38 7.66
N PHE A 83 -1.06 -3.94 8.50
CA PHE A 83 -1.01 -4.36 9.89
C PHE A 83 -2.09 -3.72 10.78
N PHE A 84 -2.57 -2.52 10.43
CA PHE A 84 -3.53 -1.77 11.24
C PHE A 84 -4.89 -1.53 10.55
N HIS A 85 -5.19 -2.23 9.45
CA HIS A 85 -6.36 -1.99 8.60
C HIS A 85 -7.73 -2.06 9.31
N GLU A 86 -7.86 -2.81 10.41
CA GLU A 86 -9.15 -2.96 11.11
C GLU A 86 -9.51 -1.78 12.04
N ASP A 87 -8.52 -1.03 12.52
CA ASP A 87 -8.70 0.08 13.45
C ASP A 87 -8.24 1.38 12.79
N THR A 88 -9.20 2.12 12.23
CA THR A 88 -8.93 3.35 11.47
C THR A 88 -8.26 4.43 12.31
N ILE A 89 -8.49 4.47 13.63
CA ILE A 89 -7.85 5.42 14.54
C ILE A 89 -6.37 5.07 14.69
N LYS A 90 -6.05 3.80 14.96
CA LYS A 90 -4.66 3.32 15.02
C LYS A 90 -3.97 3.42 13.67
N LEU A 91 -4.65 3.09 12.58
CA LEU A 91 -4.14 3.23 11.22
C LEU A 91 -3.69 4.67 10.95
N LYS A 92 -4.56 5.64 11.19
CA LYS A 92 -4.24 7.07 11.00
C LYS A 92 -3.05 7.49 11.86
N LYS A 93 -3.07 7.14 13.15
CA LYS A 93 -1.98 7.46 14.08
C LYS A 93 -0.64 6.89 13.62
N ASN A 94 -0.60 5.62 13.26
CA ASN A 94 0.63 4.91 12.89
C ASN A 94 1.15 5.36 11.52
N LEU A 95 0.27 5.69 10.57
CA LEU A 95 0.66 6.32 9.31
C LEU A 95 1.30 7.68 9.54
N LEU A 96 0.69 8.54 10.37
CA LEU A 96 1.27 9.84 10.70
C LEU A 96 2.64 9.70 11.39
N GLN A 97 2.78 8.71 12.28
CA GLN A 97 4.04 8.47 12.98
C GLN A 97 5.15 8.01 12.02
N VAL A 98 4.84 7.10 11.09
CA VAL A 98 5.86 6.56 10.17
C VAL A 98 6.28 7.58 9.11
N LEU A 99 5.37 8.44 8.68
CA LEU A 99 5.66 9.48 7.69
C LEU A 99 6.67 10.53 8.20
N GLN A 100 6.83 10.68 9.53
CA GLN A 100 7.84 11.56 10.12
C GLN A 100 9.28 11.15 9.77
N ILE A 101 9.53 9.90 9.39
CA ILE A 101 10.85 9.42 8.94
C ILE A 101 11.37 10.24 7.75
N TRP A 102 10.46 10.72 6.90
CA TRP A 102 10.76 11.33 5.61
C TRP A 102 10.44 12.83 5.55
N ASP A 103 10.18 13.49 6.68
CA ASP A 103 9.83 14.93 6.74
C ASP A 103 8.79 15.33 5.66
N THR A 104 7.71 14.55 5.57
CA THR A 104 6.77 14.64 4.46
C THR A 104 5.99 15.96 4.50
N ASN A 105 5.85 16.62 3.35
CA ASN A 105 4.95 17.77 3.23
C ASN A 105 3.46 17.37 3.45
N PRO A 106 2.56 18.32 3.78
CA PRO A 106 1.16 18.00 4.08
C PRO A 106 0.42 17.26 2.96
N VAL A 107 0.70 17.57 1.69
CA VAL A 107 0.05 16.92 0.54
C VAL A 107 0.44 15.45 0.45
N MET A 108 1.71 15.12 0.69
CA MET A 108 2.20 13.75 0.73
C MET A 108 1.63 12.95 1.90
N THR A 109 1.50 13.59 3.07
CA THR A 109 0.84 12.99 4.23
C THR A 109 -0.60 12.63 3.91
N ASP A 110 -1.36 13.57 3.36
CA ASP A 110 -2.75 13.34 2.98
C ASP A 110 -2.88 12.28 1.88
N ALA A 111 -1.98 12.26 0.91
CA ALA A 111 -1.93 11.24 -0.14
C ALA A 111 -1.75 9.82 0.45
N ALA A 112 -0.79 9.65 1.37
CA ALA A 112 -0.57 8.37 2.04
C ALA A 112 -1.78 7.94 2.88
N LEU A 113 -2.42 8.87 3.60
CA LEU A 113 -3.64 8.61 4.37
C LEU A 113 -4.81 8.18 3.46
N VAL A 114 -5.01 8.85 2.33
CA VAL A 114 -6.04 8.49 1.33
C VAL A 114 -5.83 7.07 0.84
N ILE A 115 -4.63 6.74 0.36
CA ILE A 115 -4.31 5.42 -0.17
C ILE A 115 -4.45 4.35 0.93
N GLY A 116 -3.93 4.64 2.12
CA GLY A 116 -4.03 3.73 3.26
C GLY A 116 -5.49 3.43 3.65
N TYR A 117 -6.35 4.45 3.67
CA TYR A 117 -7.76 4.27 3.97
C TYR A 117 -8.48 3.43 2.92
N VAL A 118 -8.29 3.73 1.63
CA VAL A 118 -8.95 2.98 0.54
C VAL A 118 -8.52 1.51 0.53
N ILE A 119 -7.23 1.23 0.77
CA ILE A 119 -6.74 -0.14 0.92
C ILE A 119 -7.35 -0.81 2.14
N ALA A 120 -7.41 -0.12 3.29
CA ALA A 120 -8.04 -0.68 4.50
C ALA A 120 -9.52 -1.03 4.28
N GLN A 121 -10.27 -0.21 3.54
CA GLN A 121 -11.66 -0.51 3.18
C GLN A 121 -11.76 -1.74 2.26
N SER A 122 -10.78 -1.94 1.38
CA SER A 122 -10.71 -3.14 0.52
C SER A 122 -10.36 -4.39 1.33
N LEU A 123 -9.42 -4.29 2.28
CA LEU A 123 -9.01 -5.39 3.17
C LEU A 123 -10.14 -5.84 4.11
N THR A 124 -10.93 -4.89 4.61
CA THR A 124 -12.06 -5.16 5.51
C THR A 124 -13.37 -5.49 4.79
N GLU A 125 -13.37 -5.54 3.45
CA GLU A 125 -14.57 -5.73 2.62
C GLU A 125 -15.69 -4.70 2.85
N LYS A 126 -15.33 -3.49 3.31
CA LYS A 126 -16.26 -2.39 3.61
C LYS A 126 -16.29 -1.31 2.52
N LEU A 127 -15.53 -1.51 1.43
CA LEU A 127 -15.51 -0.58 0.31
C LEU A 127 -16.86 -0.54 -0.39
N ASP A 128 -17.45 0.65 -0.42
CA ASP A 128 -18.60 1.01 -1.25
C ASP A 128 -18.22 2.15 -2.20
N PRO A 129 -18.25 1.96 -3.52
CA PRO A 129 -17.82 2.96 -4.49
C PRO A 129 -18.53 4.31 -4.37
N ILE A 130 -19.80 4.32 -3.92
CA ILE A 130 -20.60 5.54 -3.81
C ILE A 130 -20.15 6.37 -2.60
N THR A 131 -19.86 5.72 -1.48
CA THR A 131 -19.55 6.40 -0.21
C THR A 131 -18.05 6.50 0.09
N LEU A 132 -17.20 5.78 -0.63
CA LEU A 132 -15.77 5.70 -0.37
C LEU A 132 -15.08 7.07 -0.39
N ILE A 133 -15.33 7.91 -1.39
CA ILE A 133 -14.68 9.23 -1.48
C ILE A 133 -15.11 10.13 -0.31
N PRO A 134 -16.42 10.33 -0.03
CA PRO A 134 -16.87 11.08 1.14
C PRO A 134 -16.27 10.56 2.46
N GLN A 135 -16.23 9.24 2.64
CA GLN A 135 -15.64 8.62 3.83
C GLN A 135 -14.13 8.85 3.92
N THR A 136 -13.42 8.78 2.81
CA THR A 136 -11.98 9.06 2.73
C THR A 136 -11.67 10.50 3.12
N ILE A 137 -12.48 11.46 2.64
CA ILE A 137 -12.36 12.87 3.02
C ILE A 137 -12.64 13.05 4.52
N SER A 138 -13.67 12.38 5.05
CA SER A 138 -13.95 12.39 6.49
C SER A 138 -12.80 11.81 7.31
N PHE A 139 -12.17 10.72 6.84
CA PHE A 139 -11.00 10.11 7.48
C PHE A 139 -9.79 11.04 7.51
N LEU A 140 -9.53 11.79 6.43
CA LEU A 140 -8.50 12.84 6.42
C LEU A 140 -8.76 13.89 7.50
N GLY A 141 -10.02 14.31 7.64
CA GLY A 141 -10.41 15.37 8.56
C GLY A 141 -10.04 16.76 8.00
N LYS A 142 -9.76 17.71 8.89
CA LYS A 142 -9.41 19.09 8.47
C LYS A 142 -7.97 19.12 7.93
N THR A 143 -7.82 19.58 6.70
CA THR A 143 -6.52 19.79 6.04
C THR A 143 -6.58 21.04 5.14
N THR A 144 -5.43 21.63 4.87
CA THR A 144 -5.25 22.79 3.98
C THR A 144 -4.86 22.40 2.55
N THR A 145 -4.67 21.10 2.28
CA THR A 145 -4.23 20.61 0.96
C THR A 145 -5.37 20.62 -0.06
N SER A 146 -5.02 20.48 -1.35
CA SER A 146 -5.97 20.38 -2.47
C SER A 146 -6.58 18.99 -2.63
N ILE A 147 -6.14 17.99 -1.85
CA ILE A 147 -6.56 16.60 -2.02
C ILE A 147 -8.08 16.43 -1.82
N PRO A 148 -8.72 16.96 -0.76
CA PRO A 148 -10.16 16.83 -0.60
C PRO A 148 -10.97 17.41 -1.77
N GLN A 149 -10.62 18.61 -2.26
CA GLN A 149 -11.31 19.20 -3.41
C GLN A 149 -11.09 18.36 -4.68
N THR A 150 -9.88 17.83 -4.87
CA THR A 150 -9.56 16.98 -6.04
C THR A 150 -10.34 15.66 -5.98
N LEU A 151 -10.48 15.05 -4.80
CA LEU A 151 -11.28 13.84 -4.61
C LEU A 151 -12.78 14.10 -4.83
N LEU A 152 -13.32 15.22 -4.35
CA LEU A 152 -14.71 15.62 -4.66
C LEU A 152 -14.93 15.76 -6.17
N LYS A 153 -13.95 16.30 -6.90
CA LYS A 153 -14.00 16.37 -8.35
C LYS A 153 -14.04 14.98 -8.99
N VAL A 154 -13.23 14.04 -8.51
CA VAL A 154 -13.28 12.63 -8.93
C VAL A 154 -14.66 12.03 -8.66
N ASN A 155 -15.26 12.30 -7.50
CA ASN A 155 -16.60 11.82 -7.16
C ASN A 155 -17.65 12.28 -8.18
N SER A 156 -17.61 13.56 -8.55
CA SER A 156 -18.50 14.12 -9.58
C SER A 156 -18.24 13.50 -10.96
N LEU A 157 -16.98 13.28 -11.33
CA LEU A 157 -16.60 12.68 -12.61
C LEU A 157 -17.03 11.20 -12.71
N LEU A 158 -16.95 10.46 -11.60
CA LEU A 158 -17.48 9.10 -11.51
C LEU A 158 -19.00 9.07 -11.67
N ALA A 159 -19.71 9.98 -11.00
CA ALA A 159 -21.17 10.08 -11.10
C ALA A 159 -21.67 10.48 -12.50
N GLN A 160 -20.80 11.08 -13.33
CA GLN A 160 -21.09 11.47 -14.71
C GLN A 160 -20.64 10.43 -15.74
N ASP A 161 -20.08 9.29 -15.32
CA ASP A 161 -19.44 8.31 -16.19
C ASP A 161 -18.43 8.95 -17.16
N ALA A 162 -17.72 9.99 -16.70
CA ALA A 162 -16.84 10.80 -17.54
C ALA A 162 -15.73 9.95 -18.17
N GLY A 163 -15.39 10.19 -19.44
CA GLY A 163 -14.30 9.47 -20.12
C GLY A 163 -12.92 9.80 -19.55
N LEU A 164 -11.95 8.89 -19.71
CA LEU A 164 -10.58 9.05 -19.17
C LEU A 164 -9.88 10.34 -19.65
N GLU A 165 -10.06 10.72 -20.92
CA GLU A 165 -9.45 11.95 -21.47
C GLU A 165 -10.05 13.21 -20.86
N GLN A 166 -11.36 13.24 -20.61
CA GLN A 166 -12.03 14.33 -19.90
C GLN A 166 -11.51 14.44 -18.47
N VAL A 167 -11.40 13.31 -17.77
CA VAL A 167 -10.87 13.26 -16.41
C VAL A 167 -9.46 13.83 -16.34
N ARG A 168 -8.59 13.43 -17.28
CA ARG A 168 -7.23 13.98 -17.36
C ARG A 168 -7.23 15.49 -17.57
N GLY A 169 -7.99 15.99 -18.54
CA GLY A 169 -8.08 17.43 -18.80
C GLY A 169 -8.60 18.24 -17.61
N GLU A 170 -9.43 17.62 -16.76
CA GLU A 170 -9.91 18.25 -15.55
C GLU A 170 -8.94 18.15 -14.37
N LEU A 171 -8.16 17.07 -14.26
CA LEU A 171 -7.18 16.87 -13.20
C LEU A 171 -5.85 17.60 -13.48
N THR A 172 -5.47 17.85 -14.73
CA THR A 172 -4.22 18.56 -15.07
C THR A 172 -4.14 19.99 -14.54
N LYS A 173 -5.27 20.55 -14.09
CA LYS A 173 -5.37 21.88 -13.47
C LYS A 173 -4.98 21.88 -11.99
N GLN A 174 -4.77 20.71 -11.38
CA GLN A 174 -4.46 20.56 -9.95
C GLN A 174 -2.97 20.36 -9.72
N GLU A 175 -2.57 20.44 -8.45
CA GLU A 175 -1.22 20.07 -8.00
C GLU A 175 -0.88 18.62 -8.42
N GLU A 176 0.38 18.36 -8.78
CA GLU A 176 0.79 17.13 -9.48
C GLU A 176 0.50 15.86 -8.67
N LEU A 177 0.89 15.81 -7.39
CA LEU A 177 0.66 14.64 -6.55
C LEU A 177 -0.84 14.39 -6.36
N SER A 178 -1.59 15.42 -6.02
CA SER A 178 -3.05 15.38 -5.86
C SER A 178 -3.72 14.84 -7.13
N SER A 179 -3.27 15.29 -8.30
CA SER A 179 -3.76 14.83 -9.61
C SER A 179 -3.46 13.35 -9.85
N ASN A 180 -2.25 12.90 -9.52
CA ASN A 180 -1.83 11.51 -9.70
C ASN A 180 -2.63 10.56 -8.79
N ILE A 181 -2.84 10.94 -7.52
CA ILE A 181 -3.66 10.16 -6.56
C ILE A 181 -5.12 10.11 -7.02
N ALA A 182 -5.67 11.26 -7.44
CA ALA A 182 -7.03 11.35 -7.95
C ALA A 182 -7.24 10.48 -9.20
N LEU A 183 -6.30 10.48 -10.13
CA LEU A 183 -6.37 9.67 -11.34
C LEU A 183 -6.27 8.17 -11.03
N ALA A 184 -5.42 7.78 -10.06
CA ALA A 184 -5.32 6.40 -9.59
C ALA A 184 -6.66 5.91 -9.02
N ILE A 185 -7.28 6.71 -8.14
CA ILE A 185 -8.58 6.40 -7.52
C ILE A 185 -9.69 6.36 -8.54
N TYR A 186 -9.72 7.31 -9.48
CA TYR A 186 -10.71 7.31 -10.55
C TYR A 186 -10.60 6.04 -11.42
N CYS A 187 -9.39 5.67 -11.85
CA CYS A 187 -9.18 4.46 -12.66
C CYS A 187 -9.60 3.22 -11.87
N PHE A 188 -9.24 3.13 -10.60
CA PHE A 188 -9.65 2.03 -9.73
C PHE A 188 -11.17 1.93 -9.57
N LEU A 189 -11.86 3.02 -9.22
CA LEU A 189 -13.30 2.98 -8.94
C LEU A 189 -14.15 2.81 -10.19
N SER A 190 -13.72 3.37 -11.33
CA SER A 190 -14.43 3.21 -12.61
C SER A 190 -14.31 1.81 -13.21
N THR A 191 -13.37 0.97 -12.73
CA THR A 191 -13.15 -0.41 -13.21
C THR A 191 -12.87 -1.39 -12.07
N LEU A 192 -13.62 -1.23 -10.97
CA LEU A 192 -13.38 -1.86 -9.68
C LEU A 192 -13.11 -3.39 -9.75
N GLU A 193 -13.89 -4.10 -10.56
CA GLU A 193 -13.85 -5.57 -10.69
C GLU A 193 -12.87 -6.07 -11.77
N ASP A 194 -12.19 -5.18 -12.50
CA ASP A 194 -11.24 -5.54 -13.55
C ASP A 194 -9.85 -4.95 -13.27
N PHE A 195 -8.99 -5.79 -12.70
CA PHE A 195 -7.60 -5.44 -12.41
C PHE A 195 -6.83 -5.02 -13.66
N ARG A 196 -6.97 -5.77 -14.75
CA ARG A 196 -6.21 -5.53 -15.99
C ARG A 196 -6.61 -4.18 -16.58
N LEU A 197 -7.91 -3.91 -16.68
CA LEU A 197 -8.41 -2.66 -17.21
C LEU A 197 -8.01 -1.48 -16.33
N THR A 198 -8.08 -1.63 -14.99
CA THR A 198 -7.66 -0.61 -14.02
C THR A 198 -6.20 -0.16 -14.26
N VAL A 199 -5.28 -1.12 -14.35
CA VAL A 199 -3.85 -0.84 -14.53
C VAL A 199 -3.52 -0.34 -15.94
N LEU A 200 -4.19 -0.86 -16.98
CA LEU A 200 -3.97 -0.38 -18.36
C LEU A 200 -4.50 1.04 -18.56
N ARG A 201 -5.65 1.39 -17.98
CA ARG A 201 -6.22 2.74 -18.09
C ARG A 201 -5.30 3.80 -17.51
N VAL A 202 -4.70 3.54 -16.35
CA VAL A 202 -3.81 4.52 -15.74
C VAL A 202 -2.51 4.73 -16.52
N ASN A 203 -2.05 3.70 -17.25
CA ASN A 203 -0.84 3.70 -18.07
C ASN A 203 -1.05 4.14 -19.53
N ASN A 204 -2.30 4.33 -19.98
CA ASN A 204 -2.60 4.63 -21.38
C ASN A 204 -2.17 6.07 -21.75
N HIS A 205 -0.92 6.29 -22.14
CA HIS A 205 -0.44 7.62 -22.53
C HIS A 205 -0.81 7.93 -23.99
N THR A 206 -1.51 9.04 -24.22
CA THR A 206 -1.56 9.61 -25.56
C THR A 206 -0.21 10.28 -25.85
N ARG A 207 0.31 10.07 -27.07
CA ARG A 207 1.67 10.42 -27.55
C ARG A 207 2.07 11.91 -27.41
N LYS A 208 1.27 12.76 -26.79
CA LYS A 208 1.42 14.23 -26.67
C LYS A 208 1.73 14.74 -25.26
N GLN A 209 1.82 13.89 -24.23
CA GLN A 209 1.95 14.32 -22.83
C GLN A 209 3.29 13.87 -22.21
N GLU A 210 4.40 14.41 -22.71
CA GLU A 210 5.76 14.12 -22.25
C GLU A 210 6.03 14.57 -20.80
N TYR A 211 5.31 15.58 -20.31
CA TYR A 211 5.49 16.13 -18.95
C TYR A 211 4.84 15.30 -17.83
N TRP A 212 3.87 14.42 -18.13
CA TRP A 212 3.18 13.56 -17.13
C TRP A 212 3.87 12.20 -16.90
N CYS A 213 5.01 11.97 -17.55
CA CYS A 213 5.74 10.72 -17.51
C CYS A 213 6.51 10.50 -16.19
N LEU A 214 6.94 11.57 -15.50
CA LEU A 214 7.79 11.46 -14.30
C LEU A 214 7.10 10.78 -13.10
N GLY A 215 5.77 10.84 -13.00
CA GLY A 215 4.99 10.19 -11.96
C GLY A 215 4.29 8.89 -12.38
N SER A 216 4.48 8.44 -13.64
CA SER A 216 3.69 7.34 -14.21
C SER A 216 3.88 6.01 -13.47
N GLN A 217 5.10 5.74 -12.99
CA GLN A 217 5.43 4.48 -12.32
C GLN A 217 4.76 4.39 -10.95
N SER A 218 4.96 5.42 -10.13
CA SER A 218 4.35 5.58 -8.80
C SER A 218 2.83 5.51 -8.85
N ARG A 219 2.21 6.26 -9.77
CA ARG A 219 0.77 6.26 -9.98
C ARG A 219 0.27 4.88 -10.38
N SER A 220 0.96 4.19 -11.28
CA SER A 220 0.58 2.85 -11.72
C SER A 220 0.72 1.81 -10.62
N ALA A 221 1.82 1.85 -9.86
CA ALA A 221 2.05 0.98 -8.72
C ALA A 221 0.96 1.16 -7.66
N ILE A 222 0.59 2.40 -7.32
CA ILE A 222 -0.50 2.67 -6.37
C ILE A 222 -1.83 2.17 -6.92
N THR A 223 -2.13 2.41 -8.20
CA THR A 223 -3.36 1.93 -8.84
C THR A 223 -3.45 0.40 -8.82
N GLY A 224 -2.33 -0.28 -9.10
CA GLY A 224 -2.21 -1.72 -8.99
C GLY A 224 -2.38 -2.22 -7.55
N ALA A 225 -1.83 -1.52 -6.56
CA ALA A 225 -2.01 -1.85 -5.15
C ALA A 225 -3.48 -1.77 -4.71
N LEU A 226 -4.17 -0.68 -5.09
CA LEU A 226 -5.60 -0.48 -4.82
C LEU A 226 -6.45 -1.60 -5.44
N SER A 227 -6.25 -1.86 -6.74
CA SER A 227 -7.00 -2.88 -7.44
C SER A 227 -6.66 -4.29 -6.94
N GLY A 228 -5.41 -4.55 -6.60
CA GLY A 228 -4.95 -5.80 -6.01
C GLY A 228 -5.52 -6.06 -4.61
N ALA A 229 -5.72 -5.02 -3.79
CA ALA A 229 -6.41 -5.14 -2.50
C ALA A 229 -7.86 -5.62 -2.67
N TYR A 230 -8.54 -5.10 -3.69
CA TYR A 230 -9.94 -5.39 -3.98
C TYR A 230 -10.13 -6.75 -4.67
N ASN A 231 -9.41 -6.96 -5.77
CA ASN A 231 -9.51 -8.13 -6.67
C ASN A 231 -8.67 -9.32 -6.22
N THR A 232 -7.74 -9.10 -5.28
CA THR A 232 -6.82 -10.09 -4.71
C THR A 232 -5.81 -10.63 -5.72
N ALA A 233 -4.87 -11.46 -5.26
CA ALA A 233 -3.93 -12.13 -6.15
C ALA A 233 -4.62 -13.05 -7.18
N VAL A 234 -5.82 -13.56 -6.88
CA VAL A 234 -6.57 -14.43 -7.80
C VAL A 234 -7.19 -13.65 -8.96
N GLY A 235 -7.55 -12.38 -8.75
CA GLY A 235 -8.08 -11.52 -9.81
C GLY A 235 -7.02 -10.97 -10.77
N ILE A 236 -5.73 -11.19 -10.48
CA ILE A 236 -4.62 -10.74 -11.31
C ILE A 236 -4.36 -11.76 -12.43
N PRO A 237 -4.27 -11.35 -13.71
CA PRO A 237 -4.03 -12.28 -14.83
C PRO A 237 -2.78 -13.14 -14.64
N VAL A 238 -2.92 -14.47 -14.74
CA VAL A 238 -1.84 -15.44 -14.50
C VAL A 238 -0.63 -15.19 -15.42
N ASN A 239 -0.87 -14.83 -16.69
CA ASN A 239 0.22 -14.51 -17.62
C ASN A 239 1.08 -13.34 -17.11
N TRP A 240 0.48 -12.34 -16.43
CA TRP A 240 1.23 -11.24 -15.84
C TRP A 240 2.01 -11.68 -14.59
N GLN A 241 1.44 -12.57 -13.79
CA GLN A 241 2.13 -13.13 -12.62
C GLN A 241 3.38 -13.94 -13.02
N VAL A 242 3.41 -14.52 -14.22
CA VAL A 242 4.55 -15.31 -14.71
C VAL A 242 5.57 -14.46 -15.49
N LEU A 243 5.10 -13.61 -16.40
CA LEU A 243 5.96 -12.89 -17.34
C LEU A 243 6.79 -11.79 -16.65
N PHE A 244 6.17 -10.95 -15.82
CA PHE A 244 6.83 -9.76 -15.28
C PHE A 244 7.89 -10.04 -14.21
N PRO A 245 7.72 -11.04 -13.32
CA PRO A 245 8.82 -11.44 -12.43
C PRO A 245 10.01 -12.06 -13.17
N ALA A 246 9.79 -12.71 -14.31
CA ALA A 246 10.86 -13.33 -15.10
C ALA A 246 11.71 -12.30 -15.88
N THR A 247 11.13 -11.16 -16.26
CA THR A 247 11.82 -10.12 -17.04
C THR A 247 12.58 -9.11 -16.18
N ASN A 248 12.34 -9.06 -14.87
CA ASN A 248 12.93 -8.09 -13.96
C ASN A 248 14.07 -8.70 -13.14
N SER A 249 15.30 -8.20 -13.32
CA SER A 249 16.50 -8.81 -12.74
C SER A 249 16.65 -8.68 -11.21
N ALA A 250 15.83 -7.86 -10.54
CA ALA A 250 15.79 -7.71 -9.09
C ALA A 250 14.54 -6.92 -8.63
N PRO A 251 13.35 -7.55 -8.53
CA PRO A 251 12.13 -6.83 -8.17
C PRO A 251 12.24 -6.29 -6.73
N TRP A 252 12.20 -4.97 -6.58
CA TRP A 252 12.35 -4.26 -5.30
C TRP A 252 13.65 -4.61 -4.54
N GLY A 253 14.71 -5.02 -5.25
CA GLY A 253 15.97 -5.46 -4.65
C GLY A 253 15.95 -6.91 -4.12
N LEU A 254 14.87 -7.66 -4.35
CA LEU A 254 14.80 -9.10 -4.03
C LEU A 254 15.41 -9.94 -5.15
N LYS A 255 15.76 -11.20 -4.81
CA LYS A 255 16.21 -12.18 -5.82
C LYS A 255 15.05 -12.65 -6.70
N ASN A 256 13.85 -12.73 -6.13
CA ASN A 256 12.61 -13.10 -6.80
C ASN A 256 11.43 -12.45 -6.08
N PHE A 257 10.30 -12.29 -6.78
CA PHE A 257 9.12 -11.69 -6.16
C PHE A 257 8.39 -12.65 -5.21
N SER A 258 8.65 -13.97 -5.28
CA SER A 258 8.07 -14.94 -4.34
C SER A 258 8.49 -14.68 -2.89
N GLN A 259 9.71 -14.15 -2.67
CA GLN A 259 10.13 -13.67 -1.34
C GLN A 259 9.19 -12.60 -0.78
N MET A 260 8.69 -11.68 -1.61
CA MET A 260 7.72 -10.68 -1.17
C MET A 260 6.38 -11.34 -0.80
N LEU A 261 5.96 -12.36 -1.54
CA LEU A 261 4.73 -13.11 -1.25
C LEU A 261 4.85 -13.97 0.01
N GLU A 262 6.04 -14.48 0.34
CA GLU A 262 6.33 -15.15 1.60
C GLU A 262 6.25 -14.16 2.77
N LEU A 263 6.94 -13.02 2.67
CA LEU A 263 6.86 -11.92 3.63
C LEU A 263 5.41 -11.44 3.85
N ALA A 264 4.62 -11.37 2.78
CA ALA A 264 3.20 -11.03 2.84
C ALA A 264 2.39 -12.03 3.70
N ASN A 265 2.69 -13.33 3.61
CA ASN A 265 2.04 -14.35 4.43
C ASN A 265 2.45 -14.21 5.89
N THR A 266 3.76 -14.10 6.15
CA THR A 266 4.29 -13.97 7.50
C THR A 266 3.78 -12.70 8.19
N LEU A 267 3.62 -11.59 7.45
CA LEU A 267 3.01 -10.36 7.99
C LEU A 267 1.57 -10.61 8.45
N VAL A 268 0.78 -11.35 7.67
CA VAL A 268 -0.60 -11.71 8.04
C VAL A 268 -0.62 -12.69 9.21
N GLU A 269 0.31 -13.64 9.26
CA GLU A 269 0.49 -14.56 10.39
C GLU A 269 0.75 -13.78 11.69
N VAL A 270 1.74 -12.89 11.70
CA VAL A 270 2.07 -12.05 12.86
C VAL A 270 0.90 -11.15 13.25
N TRP A 271 0.23 -10.52 12.28
CA TRP A 271 -0.98 -9.74 12.53
C TRP A 271 -2.10 -10.58 13.19
N SER A 272 -2.29 -11.82 12.73
CA SER A 272 -3.28 -12.75 13.27
C SER A 272 -2.93 -13.32 14.65
N GLY A 273 -1.77 -12.93 15.22
CA GLY A 273 -1.27 -13.43 16.49
C GLY A 273 -0.65 -14.82 16.41
N VAL A 274 -0.33 -15.30 15.20
CA VAL A 274 0.46 -16.52 15.00
C VAL A 274 1.92 -16.16 15.23
N TYR A 275 2.36 -16.28 16.48
CA TYR A 275 3.75 -16.13 16.83
C TYR A 275 4.46 -17.48 16.65
N THR A 276 5.55 -17.49 15.90
CA THR A 276 6.53 -18.57 15.98
C THR A 276 7.18 -18.48 17.35
N VAL A 277 6.60 -19.16 18.33
CA VAL A 277 7.32 -19.50 19.56
C VAL A 277 8.44 -20.41 19.12
N THR A 278 9.62 -19.84 18.87
CA THR A 278 10.84 -20.64 18.84
C THR A 278 10.93 -21.25 20.23
N PRO A 279 10.80 -22.58 20.38
CA PRO A 279 11.04 -23.20 21.67
C PRO A 279 12.55 -23.09 21.88
N ASN A 280 12.99 -22.02 22.53
CA ASN A 280 14.33 -21.98 23.06
C ASN A 280 14.35 -23.03 24.18
N THR A 281 14.62 -24.27 23.79
CA THR A 281 14.50 -25.47 24.64
C THR A 281 15.56 -25.47 25.76
N GLN A 282 16.34 -24.39 25.87
CA GLN A 282 17.37 -24.19 26.90
C GLN A 282 16.93 -23.31 28.07
N GLU A 283 15.79 -22.62 28.02
CA GLU A 283 15.35 -21.74 29.14
C GLU A 283 14.28 -22.36 30.06
N LEU A 284 13.71 -23.52 29.70
CA LEU A 284 12.66 -24.19 30.48
C LEU A 284 13.16 -24.98 31.70
N THR A 285 14.46 -24.96 32.01
CA THR A 285 15.04 -25.76 33.12
C THR A 285 15.56 -24.93 34.31
N LYS A 286 15.33 -23.62 34.35
CA LYS A 286 15.68 -22.81 35.54
C LYS A 286 14.45 -22.46 36.37
N PRO A 287 14.28 -23.02 37.59
CA PRO A 287 13.21 -22.60 38.48
C PRO A 287 13.51 -21.19 38.99
N GLY A 288 12.62 -20.23 38.71
CA GLY A 288 12.68 -18.89 39.30
C GLY A 288 12.58 -17.69 38.35
N TYR A 289 12.41 -17.88 37.03
CA TYR A 289 12.10 -16.75 36.15
C TYR A 289 10.59 -16.52 36.09
N GLY A 290 10.14 -15.47 36.78
CA GLY A 290 8.82 -14.91 36.58
C GLY A 290 8.66 -14.53 35.11
N MET A 291 7.48 -14.82 34.54
CA MET A 291 7.12 -14.38 33.20
C MET A 291 7.37 -12.87 33.08
N ASN A 292 8.39 -12.49 32.32
CA ASN A 292 8.47 -11.14 31.79
C ASN A 292 7.31 -10.98 30.82
N GLY A 293 6.21 -10.44 31.33
CA GLY A 293 5.02 -10.08 30.59
C GLY A 293 5.29 -8.91 29.64
N ASN A 294 6.11 -9.12 28.61
CA ASN A 294 5.90 -8.41 27.37
C ASN A 294 4.54 -8.89 26.85
N LEU A 295 3.48 -8.17 27.19
CA LEU A 295 2.14 -8.42 26.69
C LEU A 295 2.23 -8.65 25.17
N LEU A 296 1.97 -9.89 24.76
CA LEU A 296 1.72 -10.25 23.37
C LEU A 296 0.49 -9.44 22.95
N SER A 297 0.72 -8.29 22.34
CA SER A 297 -0.33 -7.42 21.86
C SER A 297 -0.98 -8.11 20.67
N ILE A 298 -2.16 -8.67 20.89
CA ILE A 298 -2.96 -9.26 19.82
C ILE A 298 -3.60 -8.11 19.04
N TYR A 299 -3.35 -8.05 17.72
CA TYR A 299 -3.80 -6.95 16.87
C TYR A 299 -5.04 -7.29 16.04
N ALA A 300 -5.29 -8.57 15.77
CA ALA A 300 -6.51 -9.01 15.11
C ALA A 300 -7.74 -8.73 15.99
N ALA A 301 -8.86 -8.39 15.35
CA ALA A 301 -10.14 -8.22 16.03
C ALA A 301 -10.44 -9.44 16.94
N PRO A 302 -11.09 -9.24 18.11
CA PRO A 302 -11.35 -10.30 19.08
C PRO A 302 -12.07 -11.54 18.51
N SER A 303 -12.80 -11.39 17.41
CA SER A 303 -13.53 -12.45 16.71
C SER A 303 -12.65 -13.34 15.82
N VAL A 304 -11.41 -12.94 15.52
CA VAL A 304 -10.46 -13.69 14.66
C VAL A 304 -9.60 -14.63 15.49
N ILE A 305 -9.38 -14.30 16.77
CA ILE A 305 -8.54 -15.07 17.69
C ILE A 305 -9.29 -16.33 18.10
N ARG A 306 -8.83 -17.50 17.62
CA ARG A 306 -9.25 -18.79 18.18
C ARG A 306 -8.12 -19.31 19.07
N PRO A 307 -8.34 -19.47 20.39
CA PRO A 307 -7.39 -20.22 21.20
C PRO A 307 -7.35 -21.67 20.66
N ARG A 308 -6.15 -22.22 20.52
CA ARG A 308 -5.97 -23.67 20.41
C ARG A 308 -5.94 -24.26 21.80
#